data_AF-A0A4R9A279-F1
#
_entry.id   AF-A0A4R9A279-F1
#
_cell.length_a   1.000
_cell.length_b   1.000
_cell.length_c   1.000
_cell.angle_alpha   90.00
_cell.angle_beta   90.00
_cell.angle_gamma   90.00
#
_symmetry.space_group_name_H-M   'P 1'
#
loop_
_entity.id
_entity.type
_entity.pdbx_description
1 polymer ?
#
loop_
_entity_poly.entity_id
_entity_poly.type
_entity_poly.pdbx_seq_one_letter_code
_entity_poly.pdbx_strand_id
1 'polypeptide(L)'
;MINSLTRPLARKRAALNKEDHGFTLIELLVVVIIIGILAAIAIPIFLSQQNQAKDSAAKSDLGNAKVAYVSLLVDTPAGTTTIGALTPYGFTPTIPASVSIPVGGTNFCIQATSASTKIFRITNAGGVVEGDCAP
;
A
#
# COMPACT_ATOMS: atom_id res chain seq x y z
N MET A 1 14.43 38.95 66.07
CA MET A 1 15.49 38.13 65.43
C MET A 1 14.95 37.15 64.36
N ILE A 2 13.74 37.34 63.82
CA ILE A 2 13.06 36.35 62.94
C ILE A 2 13.24 36.64 61.42
N ASN A 3 13.76 37.81 61.05
CA ASN A 3 13.71 38.29 59.66
C ASN A 3 14.90 37.88 58.76
N SER A 4 15.82 37.02 59.22
CA SER A 4 17.00 36.59 58.41
C SER A 4 16.79 35.26 57.66
N LEU A 5 15.80 34.45 58.03
CA LEU A 5 15.55 33.13 57.43
C LEU A 5 14.53 33.13 56.29
N THR A 6 13.74 34.20 56.13
CA THR A 6 12.67 34.29 55.12
C THR A 6 13.18 34.70 53.73
N ARG A 7 14.30 35.43 53.65
CA ARG A 7 14.91 35.90 52.39
C ARG A 7 15.42 34.79 51.45
N PRO A 8 16.16 33.76 51.91
CA PRO A 8 16.63 32.70 51.02
C PRO A 8 15.50 31.82 50.46
N LEU A 9 14.42 31.63 51.23
CA LEU A 9 13.23 30.87 50.80
C LEU A 9 12.37 31.65 49.79
N ALA A 10 12.26 32.97 49.94
CA ALA A 10 11.57 33.83 48.99
C ALA A 10 12.25 33.86 47.61
N ARG A 11 13.59 33.90 47.56
CA ARG A 11 14.35 33.81 46.29
C ARG A 11 14.18 32.46 45.61
N LYS A 12 14.18 31.37 46.37
CA LYS A 12 14.00 30.00 45.82
C LYS A 12 12.58 29.81 45.25
N ARG A 13 11.55 30.38 45.89
CA ARG A 13 10.17 30.41 45.37
C ARG A 13 10.02 31.28 44.11
N ALA A 14 10.69 32.43 44.05
CA ALA A 14 10.66 33.29 42.88
C ALA A 14 11.38 32.69 41.66
N ALA A 15 12.41 31.87 41.88
CA ALA A 15 13.07 31.12 40.81
C ALA A 15 12.20 29.98 40.26
N LEU A 16 11.53 29.22 41.15
CA LEU A 16 10.64 28.12 40.73
C LEU A 16 9.41 28.60 39.93
N ASN A 17 8.89 29.80 40.21
CA ASN A 17 7.74 30.37 39.48
C ASN A 17 8.11 31.03 38.14
N LYS A 18 9.40 31.13 37.79
CA LYS A 18 9.85 31.88 36.60
C LYS A 18 10.16 30.99 35.40
N GLU A 19 10.07 29.68 35.55
CA GLU A 19 10.52 28.71 34.53
C GLU A 19 9.43 27.74 34.03
N ASP A 20 8.22 27.75 34.62
CA ASP A 20 7.09 26.94 34.13
C ASP A 20 6.26 27.70 33.08
N HIS A 21 6.85 27.88 31.90
CA HIS A 21 6.10 28.20 30.68
C HIS A 21 5.53 26.90 30.09
N GLY A 22 4.46 26.38 30.70
CA GLY A 22 3.74 25.22 30.18
C GLY A 22 2.99 25.54 28.88
N PHE A 23 2.86 24.54 28.00
CA PHE A 23 1.99 24.59 26.82
C PHE A 23 0.55 24.89 27.27
N THR A 24 -0.10 25.87 26.64
CA THR A 24 -1.50 26.16 26.93
C THR A 24 -2.40 25.10 26.27
N LEU A 25 -3.54 24.81 26.91
CA LEU A 25 -4.53 23.89 26.32
C LEU A 25 -5.06 24.41 24.98
N ILE A 26 -5.11 25.73 24.79
CA ILE A 26 -5.57 26.35 23.55
C ILE A 26 -4.56 26.17 22.41
N GLU A 27 -3.25 26.17 22.69
CA GLU A 27 -2.22 25.89 21.69
C GLU A 27 -2.33 24.45 21.18
N LEU A 28 -2.52 23.47 22.06
CA LEU A 28 -2.74 22.09 21.61
C LEU A 28 -4.09 21.92 20.91
N LEU A 29 -5.13 22.65 21.32
CA LEU A 29 -6.45 22.60 20.68
C LEU A 29 -6.42 23.07 19.23
N VAL A 30 -5.74 24.19 18.95
CA VAL A 30 -5.63 24.70 17.56
C VAL A 30 -4.84 23.72 16.69
N VAL A 31 -3.78 23.09 17.22
CA VAL A 31 -2.96 22.14 16.48
C VAL A 31 -3.76 20.90 16.09
N VAL A 32 -4.53 20.32 17.01
CA VAL A 32 -5.34 19.13 16.70
C VAL A 32 -6.45 19.42 15.69
N ILE A 33 -6.99 20.65 15.68
CA ILE A 33 -7.95 21.09 14.67
C ILE A 33 -7.29 21.18 13.30
N ILE A 34 -6.11 21.79 13.20
CA ILE A 34 -5.41 21.94 11.92
C ILE A 34 -5.04 20.56 11.35
N ILE A 35 -4.42 19.68 12.15
CA ILE A 35 -4.09 18.31 11.68
C ILE A 35 -5.37 17.51 11.36
N GLY A 36 -6.48 17.76 12.07
CA GLY A 36 -7.77 17.13 11.78
C GLY A 36 -8.31 17.49 10.39
N ILE A 37 -8.24 18.77 10.02
CA ILE A 37 -8.64 19.24 8.68
C ILE A 37 -7.73 18.65 7.61
N LEU A 38 -6.42 18.65 7.82
CA LEU A 38 -5.46 18.08 6.87
C LEU A 38 -5.66 16.57 6.70
N ALA A 39 -5.87 15.83 7.79
CA ALA A 39 -6.10 14.39 7.76
C ALA A 39 -7.40 14.03 7.02
N ALA A 40 -8.46 14.80 7.20
CA ALA A 40 -9.74 14.57 6.52
C ALA A 40 -9.62 14.59 4.99
N ILE A 41 -8.75 15.44 4.43
CA ILE A 41 -8.50 15.52 2.99
C ILE A 41 -7.43 14.51 2.56
N ALA A 42 -6.37 14.34 3.35
CA ALA A 42 -5.22 13.50 2.98
C ALA A 42 -5.54 12.01 2.98
N ILE A 43 -6.33 11.52 3.95
CA ILE A 43 -6.66 10.09 4.09
C ILE A 43 -7.35 9.51 2.83
N PRO A 44 -8.45 10.07 2.31
CA PRO A 44 -9.12 9.49 1.14
C PRO A 44 -8.23 9.50 -0.11
N ILE A 45 -7.43 10.56 -0.30
CA ILE A 45 -6.48 10.66 -1.42
C ILE A 45 -5.42 9.56 -1.28
N PHE A 46 -4.83 9.41 -0.10
CA PHE A 46 -3.80 8.40 0.15
C PHE A 46 -4.33 6.97 -0.06
N LEU A 47 -5.54 6.67 0.39
CA LEU A 47 -6.17 5.37 0.18
C LEU A 47 -6.43 5.09 -1.32
N SER A 48 -6.89 6.10 -2.07
CA SER A 48 -7.04 5.99 -3.52
C SER A 48 -5.72 5.71 -4.23
N GLN A 49 -4.66 6.44 -3.87
CA GLN A 49 -3.32 6.23 -4.43
C GLN A 49 -2.77 4.84 -4.11
N GLN A 50 -2.98 4.34 -2.89
CA GLN A 50 -2.61 2.97 -2.53
C GLN A 50 -3.35 1.93 -3.39
N ASN A 51 -4.65 2.12 -3.64
CA ASN A 51 -5.42 1.21 -4.48
C ASN A 51 -4.92 1.23 -5.93
N GLN A 52 -4.63 2.39 -6.49
CA GLN A 52 -4.04 2.52 -7.83
C GLN A 52 -2.65 1.85 -7.92
N ALA A 53 -1.84 1.97 -6.87
CA ALA A 53 -0.54 1.28 -6.81
C ALA A 53 -0.70 -0.24 -6.79
N LYS A 54 -1.65 -0.77 -5.99
CA LYS A 54 -1.99 -2.21 -5.96
C LYS A 54 -2.47 -2.70 -7.33
N ASP A 55 -3.31 -1.93 -8.01
CA ASP A 55 -3.80 -2.25 -9.35
C ASP A 55 -2.68 -2.27 -10.38
N SER A 56 -1.77 -1.30 -10.30
CA SER A 56 -0.60 -1.20 -11.18
C SER A 56 0.35 -2.39 -10.98
N ALA A 57 0.55 -2.83 -9.73
CA ALA A 57 1.32 -4.02 -9.41
C ALA A 57 0.68 -5.28 -10.03
N ALA A 58 -0.63 -5.48 -9.88
CA ALA A 58 -1.33 -6.62 -10.49
C ALA A 58 -1.23 -6.61 -12.04
N LYS A 59 -1.33 -5.44 -12.67
CA LYS A 59 -1.14 -5.31 -14.14
C LYS A 59 0.29 -5.64 -14.57
N SER A 60 1.28 -5.22 -13.79
CA SER A 60 2.69 -5.55 -14.06
C SER A 60 2.95 -7.05 -13.94
N ASP A 61 2.42 -7.68 -12.88
CA ASP A 61 2.54 -9.13 -12.69
C ASP A 61 1.89 -9.91 -13.84
N LEU A 62 0.75 -9.46 -14.38
CA LEU A 62 0.15 -10.06 -15.57
C LEU A 62 1.04 -9.96 -16.81
N GLY A 63 1.71 -8.83 -17.01
CA GLY A 63 2.69 -8.67 -18.10
C GLY A 63 3.82 -9.68 -17.98
N ASN A 64 4.40 -9.80 -16.79
CA ASN A 64 5.47 -10.75 -16.50
C ASN A 64 4.99 -12.21 -16.66
N ALA A 65 3.79 -12.52 -16.14
CA ALA A 65 3.17 -13.84 -16.26
C ALA A 65 2.95 -14.23 -17.73
N LYS A 66 2.49 -13.29 -18.57
CA LYS A 66 2.32 -13.53 -20.00
C LYS A 66 3.64 -13.87 -20.68
N VAL A 67 4.70 -13.12 -20.39
CA VAL A 67 6.03 -13.39 -20.97
C VAL A 67 6.51 -14.79 -20.58
N ALA A 68 6.41 -15.14 -19.29
CA ALA A 68 6.76 -16.48 -18.81
C ALA A 68 5.88 -17.57 -19.44
N TYR A 69 4.58 -17.32 -19.61
CA TYR A 69 3.64 -18.28 -20.20
C TYR A 69 3.91 -18.52 -21.68
N VAL A 70 4.23 -17.48 -22.43
CA VAL A 70 4.63 -17.61 -23.83
C VAL A 70 5.95 -18.38 -23.94
N SER A 71 6.89 -18.19 -23.00
CA SER A 71 8.11 -19.01 -22.94
C SER A 71 7.80 -20.49 -22.67
N LEU A 72 6.89 -20.78 -21.74
CA LEU A 72 6.43 -22.14 -21.45
C LEU A 72 5.80 -22.81 -22.70
N LEU A 73 5.03 -22.06 -23.49
CA LEU A 73 4.37 -22.58 -24.70
C LEU A 73 5.37 -23.03 -25.78
N VAL A 74 6.60 -22.52 -25.78
CA VAL A 74 7.67 -22.96 -26.69
C VAL A 74 8.10 -24.39 -26.34
N ASP A 75 8.22 -24.71 -25.05
CA ASP A 75 8.64 -26.04 -24.59
C ASP A 75 7.47 -27.02 -24.50
N THR A 76 6.29 -26.52 -24.12
CA THR A 76 5.09 -27.31 -23.85
C THR A 76 3.87 -26.69 -24.56
N PRO A 77 3.59 -27.09 -25.82
CA PRO A 77 2.52 -26.49 -26.61
C PRO A 77 1.11 -26.68 -26.04
N ALA A 78 0.91 -27.68 -25.16
CA ALA A 78 -0.34 -27.90 -24.45
C ALA A 78 -0.65 -26.80 -23.41
N GLY A 79 0.36 -26.02 -23.01
CA GLY A 79 0.26 -25.00 -21.96
C GLY A 79 0.00 -25.59 -20.57
N THR A 80 -0.36 -24.72 -19.64
CA THR A 80 -0.69 -25.08 -18.25
C THR A 80 -1.83 -24.21 -17.72
N THR A 81 -2.51 -24.68 -16.69
CA THR A 81 -3.43 -23.89 -15.84
C THR A 81 -2.83 -23.63 -14.45
N THR A 82 -1.62 -24.14 -14.19
CA THR A 82 -0.96 -24.04 -12.89
C THR A 82 0.10 -22.95 -12.91
N ILE A 83 -0.04 -21.94 -12.05
CA ILE A 83 0.91 -20.83 -11.93
C ILE A 83 2.32 -21.30 -11.55
N GLY A 84 2.43 -22.34 -10.72
CA GLY A 84 3.72 -22.89 -10.31
C GLY A 84 4.59 -23.35 -11.48
N ALA A 85 3.98 -23.73 -12.61
CA ALA A 85 4.71 -24.12 -13.82
C ALA A 85 5.40 -22.93 -14.52
N LEU A 86 5.09 -21.68 -14.14
CA LEU A 86 5.77 -20.48 -14.65
C LEU A 86 7.03 -20.11 -13.85
N THR A 87 7.25 -20.71 -12.68
CA THR A 87 8.43 -20.41 -11.84
C THR A 87 9.77 -20.71 -12.50
N PRO A 88 9.93 -21.81 -13.29
CA PRO A 88 11.18 -22.04 -14.03
C PRO A 88 11.39 -21.02 -15.16
N TYR A 89 10.32 -20.35 -15.58
CA TYR A 89 10.31 -19.32 -16.62
C TYR A 89 10.44 -17.90 -16.05
N GLY A 90 10.86 -17.77 -14.78
CA GLY A 90 11.17 -16.48 -14.16
C GLY A 90 9.96 -15.72 -13.63
N PHE A 91 8.79 -16.35 -13.53
CA PHE A 91 7.62 -15.73 -12.91
C PHE A 91 7.52 -16.07 -11.42
N THR A 92 7.55 -15.04 -10.59
CA THR A 92 7.18 -15.12 -9.17
C THR A 92 6.10 -14.08 -8.89
N PRO A 93 4.92 -14.47 -8.39
CA PRO A 93 3.84 -13.52 -8.10
C PRO A 93 4.26 -12.56 -6.99
N THR A 94 3.93 -11.27 -7.14
CA THR A 94 4.24 -10.24 -6.14
C THR A 94 3.05 -10.06 -5.21
N ILE A 95 3.26 -10.18 -3.89
CA ILE A 95 2.24 -9.85 -2.90
C ILE A 95 1.95 -8.34 -2.99
N PRO A 96 0.69 -7.89 -3.00
CA PRO A 96 -0.51 -8.64 -2.59
C PRO A 96 -1.43 -9.10 -3.74
N ALA A 97 -0.94 -9.14 -4.99
CA ALA A 97 -1.75 -9.61 -6.11
C ALA A 97 -1.76 -11.15 -6.19
N SER A 98 -2.93 -11.76 -6.34
CA SER A 98 -3.03 -13.20 -6.63
C SER A 98 -3.23 -13.42 -8.12
N VAL A 99 -2.30 -14.14 -8.74
CA VAL A 99 -2.35 -14.46 -10.17
C VAL A 99 -2.83 -15.90 -10.35
N SER A 100 -3.70 -16.16 -11.32
CA SER A 100 -4.18 -17.49 -11.70
C SER A 100 -4.30 -17.63 -13.22
N ILE A 101 -4.34 -18.88 -13.71
CA ILE A 101 -4.48 -19.20 -15.14
C ILE A 101 -5.76 -20.03 -15.34
N PRO A 102 -6.92 -19.40 -15.48
CA PRO A 102 -8.18 -20.12 -15.67
C PRO A 102 -8.25 -20.86 -17.00
N VAL A 103 -7.66 -20.29 -18.06
CA VAL A 103 -7.65 -20.88 -19.40
C VAL A 103 -6.21 -21.08 -19.86
N GLY A 104 -5.81 -22.34 -20.09
CA GLY A 104 -4.48 -22.70 -20.57
C GLY A 104 -4.41 -22.94 -22.08
N GLY A 105 -3.24 -23.36 -22.56
CA GLY A 105 -2.98 -23.66 -23.97
C GLY A 105 -2.61 -22.42 -24.79
N THR A 106 -2.74 -22.52 -26.12
CA THR A 106 -2.32 -21.47 -27.05
C THR A 106 -3.22 -20.23 -27.04
N ASN A 107 -4.49 -20.39 -26.63
CA ASN A 107 -5.45 -19.32 -26.39
C ASN A 107 -5.66 -19.11 -24.88
N PHE A 108 -4.55 -18.87 -24.17
CA PHE A 108 -4.61 -18.71 -22.72
C PHE A 108 -5.28 -17.42 -22.28
N CYS A 109 -5.79 -17.46 -21.05
CA CYS A 109 -6.18 -16.29 -20.28
C CYS A 109 -5.60 -16.40 -18.88
N ILE A 110 -4.83 -15.39 -18.48
CA ILE A 110 -4.25 -15.24 -17.15
C ILE A 110 -4.97 -14.08 -16.48
N GLN A 111 -5.35 -14.24 -15.22
CA GLN A 111 -5.97 -13.17 -14.43
C GLN A 111 -5.20 -12.90 -13.15
N ALA A 112 -5.28 -11.65 -12.68
CA ALA A 112 -4.72 -11.23 -11.42
C ALA A 112 -5.76 -10.43 -10.64
N THR A 113 -5.93 -10.79 -9.37
CA THR A 113 -6.78 -10.06 -8.42
C THR A 113 -5.89 -9.13 -7.61
N SER A 114 -6.11 -7.83 -7.76
CA SER A 114 -5.47 -6.79 -6.95
C SER A 114 -5.98 -6.84 -5.52
N ALA A 115 -5.18 -6.39 -4.56
CA ALA A 115 -5.62 -6.22 -3.17
C ALA A 115 -6.66 -5.10 -2.98
N SER A 116 -6.99 -4.36 -4.03
CA SER A 116 -8.16 -3.48 -4.12
C SER A 116 -9.45 -4.25 -4.48
N THR A 117 -9.40 -5.58 -4.64
CA THR A 117 -10.45 -6.50 -5.14
C THR A 117 -10.77 -6.40 -6.64
N LYS A 118 -10.10 -5.52 -7.39
CA LYS A 118 -10.24 -5.49 -8.84
C LYS A 118 -9.57 -6.69 -9.51
N ILE A 119 -10.20 -7.21 -10.56
CA ILE A 119 -9.68 -8.31 -11.36
C ILE A 119 -9.24 -7.77 -12.71
N PHE A 120 -8.03 -8.12 -13.10
CA PHE A 120 -7.47 -7.84 -14.41
C PHE A 120 -7.15 -9.14 -15.12
N ARG A 121 -7.18 -9.13 -16.44
CA ARG A 121 -6.83 -10.28 -17.27
C ARG A 121 -5.95 -9.89 -18.44
N ILE A 122 -5.22 -10.87 -18.95
CA ILE A 122 -4.43 -10.77 -20.17
C ILE A 122 -4.58 -12.06 -20.98
N THR A 123 -4.69 -11.93 -22.30
CA THR A 123 -4.82 -13.04 -23.24
C THR A 123 -3.63 -13.09 -24.20
N ASN A 124 -3.56 -14.12 -25.05
CA ASN A 124 -2.51 -14.26 -26.07
C ASN A 124 -2.38 -13.02 -26.99
N ALA A 125 -3.49 -12.48 -27.47
CA ALA A 125 -3.52 -11.37 -28.43
C ALA A 125 -3.78 -9.98 -27.81
N GLY A 126 -4.18 -9.92 -26.52
CA GLY A 126 -4.57 -8.68 -25.86
C GLY A 126 -3.52 -8.09 -24.90
N GLY A 127 -3.69 -6.80 -24.59
CA GLY A 127 -3.08 -6.15 -23.43
C GLY A 127 -3.85 -6.45 -22.14
N VAL A 128 -3.40 -5.89 -21.03
CA VAL A 128 -4.09 -6.04 -19.74
C VAL A 128 -5.41 -5.25 -19.75
N VAL A 129 -6.52 -5.93 -19.47
CA VAL A 129 -7.86 -5.32 -19.39
C VAL A 129 -8.51 -5.65 -18.05
N GLU A 130 -9.43 -4.81 -17.58
CA GLU A 130 -10.24 -5.09 -16.39
C GLU A 130 -11.31 -6.14 -16.73
N GLY A 131 -11.54 -7.08 -15.80
CA GLY A 131 -12.44 -8.22 -15.97
C GLY A 131 -11.76 -9.55 -15.69
N ASP A 132 -12.59 -10.56 -15.41
CA ASP A 132 -12.19 -11.94 -15.17
C ASP A 132 -11.98 -12.70 -16.49
N CYS A 133 -11.19 -13.76 -16.42
CA CYS A 133 -11.16 -14.76 -17.48
C CYS A 133 -12.46 -15.55 -17.39
N ALA A 134 -13.53 -15.03 -17.99
CA ALA A 134 -14.73 -15.80 -18.23
C ALA A 134 -14.35 -17.10 -19.01
N PRO A 135 -14.95 -18.25 -18.66
CA PRO A 135 -14.78 -19.49 -19.43
C PRO A 135 -15.30 -19.35 -20.86
#